data_AF-A0A0B6TWK6-F1
#
_entry.id   AF-A0A0B6TWK6-F1
#
_cell.length_a   1.000
_cell.length_b   1.000
_cell.length_c   1.000
_cell.angle_alpha   90.00
_cell.angle_beta   90.00
_cell.angle_gamma   90.00
#
_symmetry.space_group_name_H-M   'P 1'
#
loop_
_entity.id
_entity.type
_entity.pdbx_description
1 polymer ?
#
loop_
_entity_poly.entity_id
_entity_poly.type
_entity_poly.pdbx_seq_one_letter_code
_entity_poly.pdbx_strand_id
1 'polypeptide(L)'
;MNRRLALLLTVPLLTSCTVEDVAATFGPRPDAQVAALADRAASDAAALSGEEAELRARHAGELGDEIARLCGTHADGTVPESCAFEPEVTALPQVSIDDSLALTLGADLPAESHALAVRQAVDMAAVSPADLPARLDPSPDSGAADAARELLAREYATAWGLGVARARLDPARQEAVDELLDAHESRIRILREVLEPFGEVPVAEPGYELEGLDEPVDAATAEDFVTRVEESLAGAWLAAAAEAAPGAWQEFAVRGTAEVETALGSYSAG
;
A
#
# COMPACT_ATOMS: atom_id res chain seq x y z
N MET A 1 -74.50 -45.22 -27.87
CA MET A 1 -73.44 -45.64 -26.93
C MET A 1 -72.53 -44.44 -26.68
N ASN A 2 -72.65 -43.84 -25.50
CA ASN A 2 -71.85 -42.71 -25.05
C ASN A 2 -70.45 -43.19 -24.66
N ARG A 3 -69.39 -42.65 -25.27
CA ARG A 3 -68.02 -42.86 -24.83
C ARG A 3 -67.37 -41.50 -24.61
N ARG A 4 -67.24 -41.13 -23.33
CA ARG A 4 -66.50 -39.95 -22.87
C ARG A 4 -65.02 -40.20 -23.11
N LEU A 5 -64.36 -39.36 -23.91
CA LEU A 5 -62.90 -39.27 -23.97
C LEU A 5 -62.46 -38.14 -23.03
N ALA A 6 -61.69 -38.48 -22.01
CA ALA A 6 -61.05 -37.53 -21.12
C ALA A 6 -59.80 -36.94 -21.79
N LEU A 7 -59.69 -35.62 -21.78
CA LEU A 7 -58.47 -34.88 -22.12
C LEU A 7 -57.36 -35.26 -21.12
N LEU A 8 -56.24 -35.76 -21.63
CA LEU A 8 -54.96 -35.76 -20.92
C LEU A 8 -54.15 -34.56 -21.43
N LEU A 9 -54.24 -33.45 -20.70
CA LEU A 9 -53.34 -32.30 -20.85
C LEU A 9 -52.00 -32.66 -20.21
N THR A 10 -51.04 -33.09 -21.02
CA THR A 10 -49.63 -33.17 -20.63
C THR A 10 -49.06 -31.76 -20.62
N VAL A 11 -49.00 -31.15 -19.44
CA VAL A 11 -48.26 -29.89 -19.22
C VAL A 11 -46.77 -30.24 -19.21
N PRO A 12 -45.94 -29.69 -20.12
CA PRO A 12 -44.50 -29.83 -19.99
C PRO A 12 -44.07 -29.00 -18.79
N LEU A 13 -43.49 -29.66 -17.78
CA LEU A 13 -42.77 -29.00 -16.70
C LEU A 13 -41.50 -28.38 -17.33
N LEU A 14 -41.62 -27.15 -17.81
CA LEU A 14 -40.47 -26.29 -18.07
C LEU A 14 -39.85 -26.03 -16.69
N THR A 15 -38.75 -26.71 -16.40
CA THR A 15 -37.85 -26.36 -15.29
C THR A 15 -37.41 -24.92 -15.54
N SER A 16 -38.01 -23.98 -14.81
CA SER A 16 -37.64 -22.57 -14.85
C SER A 16 -36.22 -22.46 -14.29
N CYS A 17 -35.24 -22.11 -15.13
CA CYS A 17 -34.03 -21.49 -14.64
C CYS A 17 -34.48 -20.22 -13.90
N THR A 18 -34.32 -20.21 -12.59
CA THR A 18 -34.63 -19.00 -11.81
C THR A 18 -33.62 -17.92 -12.16
N VAL A 19 -33.95 -16.65 -11.95
CA VAL A 19 -33.01 -15.55 -12.15
C VAL A 19 -31.77 -15.73 -11.27
N GLU A 20 -31.94 -16.36 -10.10
CA GLU A 20 -30.86 -16.77 -9.18
C GLU A 20 -29.91 -17.79 -9.83
N ASP A 21 -30.42 -18.82 -10.52
CA ASP A 21 -29.57 -19.80 -11.24
C ASP A 21 -28.76 -19.15 -12.38
N VAL A 22 -29.34 -18.15 -13.05
CA VAL A 22 -28.67 -17.39 -14.12
C VAL A 22 -27.61 -16.46 -13.53
N ALA A 23 -27.91 -15.76 -12.42
CA ALA A 23 -26.97 -14.89 -11.73
C ALA A 23 -25.79 -15.68 -11.13
N ALA A 24 -26.03 -16.85 -10.53
CA ALA A 24 -24.96 -17.72 -10.05
C ALA A 24 -24.03 -18.23 -11.18
N THR A 25 -24.61 -18.46 -12.36
CA THR A 25 -23.86 -19.00 -13.51
C THR A 25 -23.12 -17.92 -14.30
N PHE A 26 -23.72 -16.74 -14.47
CA PHE A 26 -23.25 -15.69 -15.39
C PHE A 26 -22.97 -14.33 -14.73
N GLY A 27 -23.18 -14.21 -13.42
CA GLY A 27 -22.87 -13.00 -12.66
C GLY A 27 -21.36 -12.77 -12.48
N PRO A 28 -20.95 -11.56 -12.05
CA PRO A 28 -19.57 -11.30 -11.69
C PRO A 28 -19.15 -12.22 -10.53
N ARG A 29 -17.86 -12.54 -10.51
CA ARG A 29 -17.24 -13.39 -9.48
C ARG A 29 -16.09 -12.64 -8.83
N PRO A 30 -15.74 -12.99 -7.57
CA PRO A 30 -14.55 -12.46 -6.94
C PRO A 30 -13.33 -12.65 -7.84
N ASP A 31 -12.48 -11.64 -7.95
CA ASP A 31 -11.18 -11.82 -8.58
C ASP A 31 -10.38 -12.85 -7.78
N ALA A 32 -9.93 -13.91 -8.45
CA ALA A 32 -9.32 -15.05 -7.77
C ALA A 32 -7.99 -14.70 -7.10
N GLN A 33 -7.26 -13.71 -7.61
CA GLN A 33 -5.95 -13.32 -7.08
C GLN A 33 -6.14 -12.43 -5.84
N VAL A 34 -7.10 -11.50 -5.88
CA VAL A 34 -7.47 -10.71 -4.70
C VAL A 34 -8.08 -11.59 -3.61
N ALA A 35 -8.95 -12.55 -3.98
CA ALA A 35 -9.51 -13.53 -3.04
C ALA A 35 -8.43 -14.39 -2.38
N ALA A 36 -7.46 -14.91 -3.14
CA ALA A 36 -6.36 -15.69 -2.60
C ALA A 36 -5.50 -14.87 -1.62
N LEU A 37 -5.29 -13.58 -1.90
CA LEU A 37 -4.56 -12.68 -1.00
C LEU A 37 -5.37 -12.39 0.28
N ALA A 38 -6.70 -12.27 0.18
CA ALA A 38 -7.58 -12.09 1.33
C ALA A 38 -7.61 -13.33 2.23
N ASP A 39 -7.73 -14.53 1.63
CA ASP A 39 -7.63 -15.82 2.34
C ASP A 39 -6.28 -15.96 3.05
N ARG A 40 -5.20 -15.55 2.38
CA ARG A 40 -3.87 -15.53 2.97
C ARG A 40 -3.80 -14.58 4.16
N ALA A 41 -4.30 -13.35 4.04
CA ALA A 41 -4.32 -12.38 5.13
C ALA A 41 -5.13 -12.87 6.35
N ALA A 42 -6.29 -13.50 6.11
CA ALA A 42 -7.09 -14.10 7.17
C ALA A 42 -6.38 -15.29 7.85
N SER A 43 -5.66 -16.10 7.06
CA SER A 43 -4.85 -17.21 7.56
C SER A 43 -3.64 -16.72 8.38
N ASP A 44 -2.98 -15.65 7.94
CA ASP A 44 -1.90 -14.99 8.69
C ASP A 44 -2.43 -14.46 10.03
N ALA A 45 -3.57 -13.76 10.01
CA ALA A 45 -4.19 -13.22 11.22
C ALA A 45 -4.52 -14.31 12.26
N ALA A 46 -4.93 -15.50 11.81
CA ALA A 46 -5.20 -16.63 12.69
C ALA A 46 -3.93 -17.30 13.25
N ALA A 47 -2.78 -17.14 12.59
CA ALA A 47 -1.51 -17.75 12.97
C ALA A 47 -0.60 -16.80 13.77
N LEU A 48 -0.71 -15.49 13.58
CA LEU A 48 0.05 -14.44 14.24
C LEU A 48 -0.57 -14.07 15.61
N SER A 49 0.04 -13.10 16.30
CA SER A 49 -0.48 -12.59 17.58
C SER A 49 -0.27 -11.08 17.74
N GLY A 50 -1.05 -10.46 18.61
CA GLY A 50 -0.91 -9.03 18.93
C GLY A 50 -1.21 -8.14 17.72
N GLU A 51 -0.43 -7.07 17.59
CA GLU A 51 -0.59 -6.05 16.54
C GLU A 51 -0.50 -6.62 15.13
N GLU A 52 0.40 -7.60 14.89
CA GLU A 52 0.55 -8.25 13.59
C GLU A 52 -0.72 -9.02 13.17
N ALA A 53 -1.36 -9.72 14.11
CA ALA A 53 -2.61 -10.42 13.85
C ALA A 53 -3.76 -9.44 13.56
N GLU A 54 -3.86 -8.36 14.34
CA GLU A 54 -4.85 -7.31 14.14
C GLU A 54 -4.67 -6.61 12.79
N LEU A 55 -3.43 -6.34 12.39
CA LEU A 55 -3.08 -5.78 11.10
C LEU A 55 -3.54 -6.69 9.96
N ARG A 56 -3.16 -7.98 9.99
CA ARG A 56 -3.54 -8.93 8.93
C ARG A 56 -5.04 -9.18 8.87
N ALA A 57 -5.75 -9.11 10.01
CA ALA A 57 -7.21 -9.18 10.02
C ALA A 57 -7.86 -7.98 9.32
N ARG A 58 -7.34 -6.76 9.52
CA ARG A 58 -7.79 -5.57 8.78
C ARG A 58 -7.53 -5.72 7.29
N HIS A 59 -6.33 -6.16 6.91
CA HIS A 59 -5.97 -6.38 5.51
C HIS A 59 -6.90 -7.36 4.79
N ALA A 60 -7.30 -8.45 5.47
CA ALA A 60 -8.28 -9.39 4.93
C ALA A 60 -9.65 -8.73 4.66
N GLY A 61 -10.08 -7.84 5.57
CA GLY A 61 -11.31 -7.06 5.40
C GLY A 61 -11.23 -6.09 4.22
N GLU A 62 -10.14 -5.33 4.10
CA GLU A 62 -9.92 -4.40 2.99
C GLU A 62 -9.86 -5.10 1.62
N LEU A 63 -9.25 -6.28 1.56
CA LEU A 63 -9.24 -7.09 0.33
C LEU A 63 -10.64 -7.65 0.01
N GLY A 64 -11.46 -7.95 1.03
CA GLY A 64 -12.88 -8.25 0.86
C GLY A 64 -13.68 -7.08 0.28
N ASP A 65 -13.44 -5.86 0.77
CA ASP A 65 -14.04 -4.65 0.23
C ASP A 65 -13.56 -4.38 -1.21
N GLU A 66 -12.30 -4.67 -1.52
CA GLU A 66 -11.74 -4.56 -2.86
C GLU A 66 -12.36 -5.57 -3.84
N ILE A 67 -12.60 -6.81 -3.41
CA ILE A 67 -13.36 -7.82 -4.18
C ILE A 67 -14.75 -7.29 -4.53
N ALA A 68 -15.47 -6.74 -3.54
CA ALA A 68 -16.78 -6.14 -3.75
C ALA A 68 -16.71 -4.97 -4.74
N ARG A 69 -15.69 -4.12 -4.64
CA ARG A 69 -15.46 -2.99 -5.56
C ARG A 69 -15.25 -3.47 -7.00
N LEU A 70 -14.42 -4.49 -7.20
CA LEU A 70 -14.13 -5.06 -8.53
C LEU A 70 -15.35 -5.73 -9.16
N CYS A 71 -16.19 -6.38 -8.36
CA CYS A 71 -17.45 -6.95 -8.83
C CYS A 71 -18.50 -5.91 -9.21
N GLY A 72 -18.34 -4.68 -8.72
CA GLY A 72 -19.29 -3.59 -8.91
C GLY A 72 -20.59 -3.80 -8.13
N THR A 73 -21.52 -2.87 -8.31
CA THR A 73 -22.81 -2.87 -7.61
C THR A 73 -23.98 -2.86 -8.58
N HIS A 74 -25.11 -3.39 -8.13
CA HIS A 74 -26.40 -3.23 -8.77
C HIS A 74 -26.87 -1.78 -8.69
N ALA A 75 -27.94 -1.45 -9.44
CA ALA A 75 -28.50 -0.11 -9.50
C ALA A 75 -29.02 0.41 -8.14
N ASP A 76 -29.30 -0.48 -7.19
CA ASP A 76 -29.71 -0.16 -5.82
C ASP A 76 -28.52 -0.03 -4.85
N GLY A 77 -27.29 -0.18 -5.34
CA GLY A 77 -26.06 -0.09 -4.56
C GLY A 77 -25.63 -1.40 -3.89
N THR A 78 -26.34 -2.51 -4.08
CA THR A 78 -25.97 -3.82 -3.50
C THR A 78 -24.92 -4.55 -4.32
N VAL A 79 -24.05 -5.32 -3.67
CA VAL A 79 -23.06 -6.19 -4.36
C VAL A 79 -23.78 -7.46 -4.84
N PRO A 80 -23.51 -7.93 -6.07
CA PRO A 80 -24.11 -9.17 -6.56
C PRO A 80 -23.83 -10.37 -5.66
N GLU A 81 -24.85 -11.18 -5.34
CA GLU A 81 -24.70 -12.37 -4.48
C GLU A 81 -23.70 -13.40 -5.06
N SER A 82 -23.57 -13.47 -6.38
CA SER A 82 -22.56 -14.30 -7.06
C SER A 82 -21.11 -13.90 -6.76
N CYS A 83 -20.92 -12.71 -6.16
CA CYS A 83 -19.65 -12.19 -5.67
C CYS A 83 -19.58 -12.11 -4.13
N ALA A 84 -20.48 -12.79 -3.42
CA ALA A 84 -20.30 -12.98 -1.99
C ALA A 84 -18.94 -13.68 -1.73
N PHE A 85 -18.15 -13.10 -0.83
CA PHE A 85 -16.84 -13.60 -0.46
C PHE A 85 -16.73 -13.64 1.07
N GLU A 86 -16.33 -14.79 1.60
CA GLU A 86 -15.95 -14.98 2.98
C GLU A 86 -14.54 -15.60 2.97
N PRO A 87 -13.56 -15.02 3.69
CA PRO A 87 -12.20 -15.54 3.67
C PRO A 87 -12.11 -16.98 4.16
N GLU A 88 -11.42 -17.83 3.41
CA GLU A 88 -11.11 -19.20 3.80
C GLU A 88 -9.82 -19.24 4.64
N VAL A 89 -9.97 -19.54 5.94
CA VAL A 89 -8.83 -19.63 6.87
C VAL A 89 -8.19 -21.01 6.79
N THR A 90 -6.92 -21.04 6.39
CA THR A 90 -6.09 -22.25 6.41
C THR A 90 -5.10 -22.19 7.57
N ALA A 91 -4.97 -23.29 8.32
CA ALA A 91 -3.98 -23.38 9.40
C ALA A 91 -2.55 -23.41 8.83
N LEU A 92 -1.74 -22.40 9.18
CA LEU A 92 -0.35 -22.28 8.75
C LEU A 92 0.60 -22.59 9.92
N PRO A 93 1.66 -23.39 9.71
CA PRO A 93 2.53 -23.84 10.80
C PRO A 93 3.48 -22.75 11.30
N GLN A 94 3.91 -21.83 10.44
CA GLN A 94 4.73 -20.66 10.76
C GLN A 94 4.40 -19.53 9.77
N VAL A 95 4.20 -18.33 10.29
CA VAL A 95 3.97 -17.11 9.53
C VAL A 95 4.89 -16.04 10.10
N SER A 96 5.54 -15.29 9.21
CA SER A 96 6.22 -14.05 9.55
C SER A 96 5.58 -12.90 8.76
N ILE A 97 5.62 -11.69 9.32
CA ILE A 97 5.14 -10.51 8.60
C ILE A 97 6.00 -10.21 7.38
N ASP A 98 7.32 -10.41 7.44
CA ASP A 98 8.20 -10.24 6.28
C ASP A 98 7.86 -11.18 5.13
N ASP A 99 7.59 -12.47 5.41
CA ASP A 99 7.14 -13.40 4.36
C ASP A 99 5.79 -12.96 3.78
N SER A 100 4.89 -12.44 4.62
CA SER A 100 3.57 -11.97 4.21
C SER A 100 3.68 -10.70 3.34
N LEU A 101 4.63 -9.82 3.64
CA LEU A 101 4.98 -8.65 2.84
C LEU A 101 5.48 -9.07 1.47
N ALA A 102 6.47 -9.96 1.41
CA ALA A 102 7.03 -10.44 0.14
C ALA A 102 5.97 -11.14 -0.73
N LEU A 103 5.09 -11.95 -0.12
CA LEU A 103 3.97 -12.59 -0.81
C LEU A 103 2.96 -11.57 -1.35
N THR A 104 2.67 -10.51 -0.59
CA THR A 104 1.73 -9.45 -0.98
C THR A 104 2.25 -8.67 -2.18
N LEU A 105 3.54 -8.29 -2.19
CA LEU A 105 4.17 -7.60 -3.33
C LEU A 105 4.35 -8.49 -4.56
N GLY A 106 4.51 -9.80 -4.35
CA GLY A 106 4.64 -10.78 -5.43
C GLY A 106 3.31 -11.27 -6.02
N ALA A 107 2.16 -10.80 -5.51
CA ALA A 107 0.86 -11.24 -5.96
C ALA A 107 0.52 -10.72 -7.37
N ASP A 108 -0.01 -11.59 -8.23
CA ASP A 108 -0.42 -11.24 -9.60
C ASP A 108 -1.82 -10.60 -9.58
N LEU A 109 -1.91 -9.38 -9.07
CA LEU A 109 -3.18 -8.68 -8.87
C LEU A 109 -3.63 -7.92 -10.13
N PRO A 110 -4.95 -7.71 -10.32
CA PRO A 110 -5.44 -6.74 -11.29
C PRO A 110 -4.88 -5.34 -10.97
N ALA A 111 -4.56 -4.57 -12.01
CA ALA A 111 -3.85 -3.29 -11.88
C ALA A 111 -4.52 -2.31 -10.90
N GLU A 112 -5.85 -2.33 -10.84
CA GLU A 112 -6.64 -1.48 -9.95
C GLU A 112 -6.46 -1.81 -8.46
N SER A 113 -5.96 -3.00 -8.12
CA SER A 113 -5.73 -3.45 -6.74
C SER A 113 -4.27 -3.35 -6.29
N HIS A 114 -3.34 -3.01 -7.19
CA HIS A 114 -1.91 -2.90 -6.86
C HIS A 114 -1.64 -1.87 -5.77
N ALA A 115 -2.29 -0.70 -5.85
CA ALA A 115 -2.12 0.36 -4.86
C ALA A 115 -2.52 -0.09 -3.45
N LEU A 116 -3.58 -0.91 -3.32
CA LEU A 116 -3.99 -1.48 -2.04
C LEU A 116 -2.92 -2.44 -1.49
N ALA A 117 -2.41 -3.35 -2.33
CA ALA A 117 -1.37 -4.28 -1.91
C ALA A 117 -0.09 -3.58 -1.47
N VAL A 118 0.31 -2.51 -2.17
CA VAL A 118 1.46 -1.68 -1.78
C VAL A 118 1.21 -0.99 -0.43
N ARG A 119 0.01 -0.44 -0.19
CA ARG A 119 -0.33 0.12 1.13
C ARG A 119 -0.27 -0.92 2.25
N GLN A 120 -0.83 -2.11 2.04
CA GLN A 120 -0.75 -3.18 3.03
C GLN A 120 0.70 -3.64 3.28
N ALA A 121 1.54 -3.61 2.26
CA ALA A 121 2.96 -3.90 2.40
C ALA A 121 3.69 -2.81 3.21
N VAL A 122 3.34 -1.54 3.04
CA VAL A 122 3.86 -0.42 3.86
C VAL A 122 3.47 -0.61 5.32
N ASP A 123 2.20 -0.92 5.59
CA ASP A 123 1.73 -1.13 6.96
C ASP A 123 2.42 -2.34 7.63
N MET A 124 2.70 -3.41 6.87
CA MET A 124 3.50 -4.55 7.34
C MET A 124 4.96 -4.17 7.63
N ALA A 125 5.58 -3.35 6.77
CA ALA A 125 6.93 -2.85 7.01
C ALA A 125 7.02 -1.94 8.25
N ALA A 126 5.95 -1.21 8.57
CA ALA A 126 5.91 -0.35 9.75
C ALA A 126 5.88 -1.15 11.07
N VAL A 127 5.11 -2.26 11.12
CA VAL A 127 5.06 -3.12 12.31
C VAL A 127 6.25 -4.08 12.43
N SER A 128 6.96 -4.33 11.32
CA SER A 128 8.18 -5.13 11.26
C SER A 128 9.33 -4.32 10.65
N PRO A 129 9.83 -3.30 11.38
CA PRO A 129 10.84 -2.40 10.86
C PRO A 129 12.15 -3.15 10.64
N ALA A 130 12.75 -2.92 9.48
CA ALA A 130 14.05 -3.44 9.11
C ALA A 130 14.82 -2.34 8.39
N ASP A 131 16.14 -2.27 8.63
CA ASP A 131 17.00 -1.29 7.97
C ASP A 131 16.91 -1.44 6.45
N LEU A 132 16.78 -0.31 5.76
CA LEU A 132 16.88 -0.28 4.31
C LEU A 132 18.23 -0.85 3.82
N PRO A 133 18.23 -1.80 2.87
CA PRO A 133 19.47 -2.37 2.37
C PRO A 133 20.28 -1.34 1.58
N ALA A 134 21.56 -1.20 1.96
CA ALA A 134 22.55 -0.36 1.29
C ALA A 134 22.86 -0.77 -0.17
N ARG A 135 22.57 -2.02 -0.54
CA ARG A 135 22.79 -2.54 -1.89
C ARG A 135 21.54 -3.23 -2.38
N LEU A 136 21.08 -2.77 -3.53
CA LEU A 136 20.07 -3.42 -4.34
C LEU A 136 20.72 -3.94 -5.62
N ASP A 137 20.18 -5.04 -6.15
CA ASP A 137 20.47 -5.50 -7.52
C ASP A 137 19.16 -5.43 -8.33
N PRO A 138 18.63 -4.21 -8.60
CA PRO A 138 17.40 -4.09 -9.35
C PRO A 138 17.68 -4.41 -10.83
N SER A 139 16.68 -4.94 -11.52
CA SER A 139 16.79 -5.15 -12.96
C SER A 139 17.16 -3.84 -13.67
N PRO A 140 18.11 -3.82 -14.61
CA PRO A 140 18.52 -2.59 -15.30
C PRO A 140 17.37 -1.82 -15.97
N ASP A 141 16.32 -2.53 -16.39
CA ASP A 141 15.16 -1.96 -17.07
C ASP A 141 14.00 -1.61 -16.12
N SER A 142 14.20 -1.72 -14.79
CA SER A 142 13.13 -1.52 -13.79
C SER A 142 12.77 -0.04 -13.54
N GLY A 143 13.56 0.90 -14.06
CA GLY A 143 13.43 2.32 -13.71
C GLY A 143 13.92 2.67 -12.29
N ALA A 144 14.42 1.70 -11.52
CA ALA A 144 14.84 1.89 -10.14
C ALA A 144 15.89 3.00 -9.95
N ALA A 145 16.85 3.13 -10.88
CA ALA A 145 17.88 4.15 -10.79
C ALA A 145 17.29 5.57 -10.93
N ASP A 146 16.30 5.77 -11.80
CA ASP A 146 15.68 7.08 -11.99
C ASP A 146 14.79 7.44 -10.80
N ALA A 147 14.00 6.48 -10.30
CA ALA A 147 13.21 6.65 -9.09
C ALA A 147 14.09 6.94 -7.86
N ALA A 148 15.23 6.25 -7.70
CA ALA A 148 16.19 6.51 -6.64
C ALA A 148 16.82 7.90 -6.73
N ARG A 149 17.12 8.40 -7.95
CA ARG A 149 17.61 9.78 -8.13
C ARG A 149 16.57 10.81 -7.75
N GLU A 150 15.31 10.58 -8.12
CA GLU A 150 14.21 11.47 -7.75
C GLU A 150 14.01 11.51 -6.23
N LEU A 151 13.97 10.33 -5.58
CA LEU A 151 13.86 10.26 -4.12
C LEU A 151 15.06 10.93 -3.45
N LEU A 152 16.29 10.74 -3.94
CA LEU A 152 17.47 11.40 -3.39
C LEU A 152 17.39 12.93 -3.50
N ALA A 153 16.92 13.45 -4.63
CA ALA A 153 16.72 14.89 -4.81
C ALA A 153 15.66 15.46 -3.85
N ARG A 154 14.56 14.72 -3.64
CA ARG A 154 13.50 15.08 -2.70
C ARG A 154 13.98 15.04 -1.25
N GLU A 155 14.74 14.01 -0.86
CA GLU A 155 15.35 13.92 0.47
C GLU A 155 16.25 15.12 0.76
N TYR A 156 17.08 15.54 -0.21
CA TYR A 156 17.90 16.74 -0.05
C TYR A 156 17.06 18.01 0.10
N ALA A 157 16.01 18.17 -0.71
CA ALA A 157 15.13 19.33 -0.65
C ALA A 157 14.37 19.40 0.70
N THR A 158 13.88 18.26 1.18
CA THR A 158 13.18 18.16 2.47
C THR A 158 14.12 18.47 3.63
N ALA A 159 15.30 17.84 3.70
CA ALA A 159 16.29 18.13 4.75
C ALA A 159 16.70 19.62 4.76
N TRP A 160 16.85 20.24 3.59
CA TRP A 160 17.09 21.69 3.50
C TRP A 160 15.91 22.49 4.07
N GLY A 161 14.67 22.14 3.70
CA GLY A 161 13.46 22.79 4.19
C GLY A 161 13.30 22.66 5.71
N LEU A 162 13.57 21.49 6.27
CA LEU A 162 13.59 21.27 7.72
C LEU A 162 14.61 22.17 8.41
N GLY A 163 15.80 22.33 7.83
CA GLY A 163 16.81 23.26 8.35
C GLY A 163 16.32 24.72 8.40
N VAL A 164 15.55 25.15 7.39
CA VAL A 164 14.91 26.48 7.36
C VAL A 164 13.83 26.59 8.45
N ALA A 165 12.94 25.61 8.55
CA ALA A 165 11.87 25.59 9.55
C ALA A 165 12.41 25.57 10.98
N ARG A 166 13.45 24.77 11.24
CA ARG A 166 14.14 24.65 12.54
C ARG A 166 14.57 26.00 13.11
N ALA A 167 15.00 26.94 12.27
CA ALA A 167 15.42 28.28 12.70
C ALA A 167 14.25 29.15 13.23
N ARG A 168 13.01 28.77 12.93
CA ARG A 168 11.77 29.50 13.30
C ARG A 168 10.94 28.76 14.35
N LEU A 169 11.19 27.48 14.57
CA LEU A 169 10.51 26.67 15.58
C LEU A 169 10.82 27.10 17.01
N ASP A 170 9.86 26.85 17.89
CA ASP A 170 10.07 26.91 19.34
C ASP A 170 11.20 25.94 19.75
N PRO A 171 12.09 26.32 20.69
CA PRO A 171 13.20 25.47 21.10
C PRO A 171 12.80 24.07 21.57
N ALA A 172 11.60 23.92 22.14
CA ALA A 172 11.06 22.64 22.57
C ALA A 172 10.76 21.67 21.41
N ARG A 173 10.61 22.17 20.18
CA ARG A 173 10.33 21.39 18.96
C ARG A 173 11.58 21.10 18.12
N GLN A 174 12.72 21.74 18.44
CA GLN A 174 13.92 21.60 17.63
C GLN A 174 14.52 20.19 17.69
N GLU A 175 14.45 19.53 18.85
CA GLU A 175 14.93 18.15 19.01
C GLU A 175 14.17 17.17 18.11
N ALA A 176 12.85 17.30 18.03
CA ALA A 176 12.04 16.46 17.14
C ALA A 176 12.37 16.67 15.65
N VAL A 177 12.76 17.89 15.25
CA VAL A 177 13.25 18.15 13.88
C VAL A 177 14.68 17.65 13.66
N ASP A 178 15.53 17.68 14.69
CA ASP A 178 16.87 17.11 14.62
C ASP A 178 16.79 15.58 14.40
N GLU A 179 15.85 14.90 15.05
CA GLU A 179 15.56 13.47 14.80
C GLU A 179 15.09 13.19 13.36
N LEU A 180 14.23 14.06 12.79
CA LEU A 180 13.84 13.96 11.38
C LEU A 180 15.07 14.12 10.47
N LEU A 181 15.90 15.14 10.71
CA LEU A 181 17.12 15.40 9.94
C LEU A 181 18.08 14.21 9.97
N ASP A 182 18.29 13.57 11.13
CA ASP A 182 19.10 12.36 11.24
C ASP A 182 18.53 11.21 10.38
N ALA A 183 17.19 11.06 10.34
CA ALA A 183 16.53 10.07 9.50
C ALA A 183 16.73 10.35 8.00
N HIS A 184 16.63 11.62 7.57
CA HIS A 184 16.96 12.01 6.19
C HIS A 184 18.42 11.72 5.85
N GLU A 185 19.36 12.06 6.72
CA GLU A 185 20.78 11.82 6.49
C GLU A 185 21.07 10.33 6.26
N SER A 186 20.41 9.46 7.03
CA SER A 186 20.51 8.01 6.82
C SER A 186 19.96 7.58 5.46
N ARG A 187 18.74 8.01 5.09
CA ARG A 187 18.13 7.67 3.79
C ARG A 187 18.93 8.23 2.61
N ILE A 188 19.42 9.46 2.71
CA ILE A 188 20.32 10.09 1.72
C ILE A 188 21.56 9.24 1.51
N ARG A 189 22.22 8.81 2.59
CA ARG A 189 23.41 7.96 2.51
C ARG A 189 23.10 6.64 1.80
N ILE A 190 22.00 5.99 2.17
CA ILE A 190 21.57 4.72 1.57
C ILE A 190 21.24 4.88 0.08
N LEU A 191 20.47 5.90 -0.30
CA LEU A 191 20.14 6.18 -1.70
C LEU A 191 21.39 6.46 -2.54
N ARG A 192 22.38 7.16 -1.99
CA ARG A 192 23.67 7.36 -2.66
C ARG A 192 24.38 6.03 -2.90
N GLU A 193 24.45 5.16 -1.88
CA GLU A 193 25.06 3.82 -1.98
C GLU A 193 24.32 2.94 -3.01
N VAL A 194 22.98 2.99 -3.04
CA VAL A 194 22.14 2.32 -4.04
C VAL A 194 22.44 2.83 -5.46
N LEU A 195 22.72 4.13 -5.62
CA LEU A 195 23.00 4.76 -6.91
C LEU A 195 24.45 4.60 -7.40
N GLU A 196 25.41 4.27 -6.53
CA GLU A 196 26.83 4.13 -6.91
C GLU A 196 27.06 3.23 -8.14
N PRO A 197 26.42 2.04 -8.26
CA PRO A 197 26.60 1.17 -9.43
C PRO A 197 26.07 1.78 -10.74
N PHE A 198 25.14 2.74 -10.65
CA PHE A 198 24.50 3.39 -11.79
C PHE A 198 25.20 4.69 -12.23
N GLY A 199 26.27 5.08 -11.52
CA GLY A 199 27.12 6.20 -11.89
C GLY A 199 26.61 7.55 -11.39
N GLU A 200 25.76 8.23 -12.17
CA GLU A 200 25.32 9.59 -11.85
C GLU A 200 24.50 9.63 -10.56
N VAL A 201 25.13 10.07 -9.47
CA VAL A 201 24.52 10.29 -8.16
C VAL A 201 24.31 11.79 -7.97
N PRO A 202 23.06 12.26 -7.87
CA PRO A 202 22.76 13.65 -7.54
C PRO A 202 23.49 14.12 -6.28
N VAL A 203 23.96 15.37 -6.30
CA VAL A 203 24.54 16.04 -5.14
C VAL A 203 23.59 17.11 -4.64
N ALA A 204 23.67 17.45 -3.36
CA ALA A 204 22.85 18.49 -2.80
C ALA A 204 23.16 19.85 -3.45
N GLU A 205 22.10 20.53 -3.91
CA GLU A 205 22.13 21.93 -4.33
C GLU A 205 22.26 22.88 -3.12
N PRO A 206 22.78 24.10 -3.32
CA PRO A 206 22.94 25.07 -2.24
C PRO A 206 21.61 25.64 -1.71
N GLY A 207 20.50 25.45 -2.42
CA GLY A 207 19.17 25.88 -2.01
C GLY A 207 18.09 25.26 -2.88
N TYR A 208 16.87 25.21 -2.35
CA TYR A 208 15.72 24.56 -2.97
C TYR A 208 14.50 25.47 -2.96
N GLU A 209 13.66 25.30 -3.97
CA GLU A 209 12.30 25.81 -3.98
C GLU A 209 11.37 24.62 -3.74
N LEU A 210 10.54 24.70 -2.71
CA LEU A 210 9.61 23.64 -2.33
C LEU A 210 8.22 24.02 -2.84
N GLU A 211 7.73 23.28 -3.84
CA GLU A 211 6.52 23.64 -4.55
C GLU A 211 5.30 23.72 -3.61
N GLY A 212 4.55 24.82 -3.71
CA GLY A 212 3.35 25.05 -2.93
C GLY A 212 3.57 25.31 -1.45
N LEU A 213 4.83 25.43 -1.00
CA LEU A 213 5.22 25.70 0.39
C LEU A 213 5.85 27.10 0.51
N ASP A 214 5.23 27.96 1.32
CA ASP A 214 5.81 29.26 1.66
C ASP A 214 6.86 29.11 2.76
N GLU A 215 7.92 29.94 2.73
CA GLU A 215 8.93 29.95 3.79
C GLU A 215 8.27 30.31 5.15
N PRO A 216 8.51 29.54 6.21
CA PRO A 216 7.90 29.83 7.50
C PRO A 216 8.42 31.14 8.08
N VAL A 217 7.53 31.94 8.64
CA VAL A 217 7.85 33.28 9.18
C VAL A 217 7.88 33.34 10.70
N ASP A 218 7.23 32.37 11.34
CA ASP A 218 7.10 32.24 12.79
C ASP A 218 7.00 30.75 13.19
N ALA A 219 6.89 30.48 14.49
CA ALA A 219 6.86 29.11 15.01
C ALA A 219 5.65 28.30 14.50
N ALA A 220 4.47 28.92 14.45
CA ALA A 220 3.24 28.24 14.02
C ALA A 220 3.31 27.84 12.54
N THR A 221 3.77 28.75 11.68
CA THR A 221 3.98 28.44 10.25
C THR A 221 5.12 27.45 10.03
N ALA A 222 6.11 27.39 10.93
CA ALA A 222 7.18 26.40 10.87
C ALA A 222 6.72 24.98 11.20
N GLU A 223 5.83 24.79 12.18
CA GLU A 223 5.27 23.47 12.50
C GLU A 223 4.40 22.92 11.35
N ASP A 224 3.54 23.77 10.77
CA ASP A 224 2.75 23.41 9.59
C ASP A 224 3.65 23.09 8.39
N PHE A 225 4.72 23.87 8.19
CA PHE A 225 5.70 23.63 7.14
C PHE A 225 6.39 22.27 7.28
N VAL A 226 6.87 21.92 8.48
CA VAL A 226 7.52 20.61 8.73
C VAL A 226 6.55 19.47 8.40
N THR A 227 5.32 19.55 8.90
CA THR A 227 4.31 18.51 8.65
C THR A 227 4.08 18.33 7.15
N ARG A 228 3.83 19.43 6.43
CA ARG A 228 3.52 19.36 5.00
C ARG A 228 4.69 18.92 4.12
N VAL A 229 5.92 19.31 4.46
CA VAL A 229 7.10 18.89 3.66
C VAL A 229 7.36 17.40 3.83
N GLU A 230 7.14 16.87 5.04
CA GLU A 230 7.24 15.43 5.31
C GLU A 230 6.10 14.63 4.68
N GLU A 231 4.85 15.12 4.73
CA GLU A 231 3.72 14.51 4.03
C GLU A 231 3.97 14.44 2.51
N SER A 232 4.53 15.51 1.94
CA SER A 232 4.92 15.52 0.54
C SER A 232 6.02 14.51 0.22
N LEU A 233 6.96 14.29 1.15
CA LEU A 233 8.01 13.28 0.98
C LEU A 233 7.45 11.86 1.11
N ALA A 234 6.60 11.60 2.11
CA ALA A 234 5.91 10.33 2.29
C ALA A 234 5.11 9.95 1.03
N GLY A 235 4.40 10.91 0.45
CA GLY A 235 3.68 10.72 -0.82
C GLY A 235 4.61 10.37 -1.99
N ALA A 236 5.80 10.94 -2.05
CA ALA A 236 6.77 10.62 -3.10
C ALA A 236 7.38 9.22 -2.95
N TRP A 237 7.70 8.80 -1.73
CA TRP A 237 8.15 7.44 -1.44
C TRP A 237 7.07 6.41 -1.77
N LEU A 238 5.83 6.68 -1.37
CA LEU A 238 4.70 5.81 -1.68
C LEU A 238 4.45 5.70 -3.19
N ALA A 239 4.54 6.81 -3.92
CA ALA A 239 4.41 6.80 -5.38
C ALA A 239 5.51 5.95 -6.03
N ALA A 240 6.77 6.11 -5.58
CA ALA A 240 7.88 5.29 -6.06
C ALA A 240 7.68 3.78 -5.79
N ALA A 241 7.04 3.43 -4.67
CA ALA A 241 6.66 2.05 -4.35
C ALA A 241 5.52 1.53 -5.24
N ALA A 242 4.48 2.35 -5.46
CA ALA A 242 3.31 1.98 -6.24
C ALA A 242 3.59 1.85 -7.74
N GLU A 243 4.52 2.65 -8.27
CA GLU A 243 4.89 2.66 -9.69
C GLU A 243 6.01 1.66 -10.02
N ALA A 244 6.68 1.12 -9.01
CA ALA A 244 7.75 0.13 -9.19
C ALA A 244 7.24 -1.19 -9.75
N ALA A 245 8.00 -1.76 -10.69
CA ALA A 245 7.81 -3.16 -11.07
C ALA A 245 8.11 -4.10 -9.87
N PRO A 246 7.44 -5.25 -9.76
CA PRO A 246 7.69 -6.20 -8.68
C PRO A 246 9.16 -6.61 -8.56
N GLY A 247 9.71 -6.52 -7.36
CA GLY A 247 11.09 -6.91 -7.06
C GLY A 247 11.75 -6.07 -5.98
N ALA A 248 13.08 -6.14 -5.91
CA ALA A 248 13.88 -5.55 -4.83
C ALA A 248 13.72 -4.02 -4.70
N TRP A 249 13.49 -3.30 -5.80
CA TRP A 249 13.24 -1.85 -5.76
C TRP A 249 11.88 -1.53 -5.12
N GLN A 250 10.84 -2.27 -5.46
CA GLN A 250 9.51 -2.07 -4.88
C GLN A 250 9.53 -2.32 -3.37
N GLU A 251 10.15 -3.42 -2.92
CA GLU A 251 10.28 -3.70 -1.49
C GLU A 251 11.09 -2.61 -0.77
N PHE A 252 12.18 -2.13 -1.37
CA PHE A 252 12.96 -1.02 -0.82
C PHE A 252 12.11 0.25 -0.66
N ALA A 253 11.35 0.64 -1.68
CA ALA A 253 10.51 1.83 -1.63
C ALA A 253 9.35 1.69 -0.63
N VAL A 254 8.78 0.49 -0.49
CA VAL A 254 7.77 0.16 0.54
C VAL A 254 8.33 0.36 1.94
N ARG A 255 9.50 -0.22 2.23
CA ARG A 255 10.15 -0.08 3.55
C ARG A 255 10.55 1.38 3.81
N GLY A 256 11.02 2.09 2.79
CA GLY A 256 11.36 3.51 2.91
C GLY A 256 10.13 4.38 3.18
N THR A 257 8.99 4.07 2.56
CA THR A 257 7.71 4.73 2.86
C THR A 257 7.33 4.51 4.33
N ALA A 258 7.44 3.29 4.84
CA ALA A 258 7.15 2.98 6.24
C ALA A 258 8.08 3.73 7.22
N GLU A 259 9.38 3.82 6.92
CA GLU A 259 10.33 4.61 7.71
C GLU A 259 9.95 6.11 7.76
N VAL A 260 9.60 6.69 6.61
CA VAL A 260 9.20 8.11 6.52
C VAL A 260 7.88 8.37 7.28
N GLU A 261 6.87 7.53 7.10
CA GLU A 261 5.58 7.67 7.80
C GLU A 261 5.73 7.50 9.32
N THR A 262 6.61 6.59 9.76
CA THR A 262 6.91 6.38 11.19
C THR A 262 7.62 7.58 11.80
N ALA A 263 8.59 8.16 11.08
CA ALA A 263 9.31 9.36 11.52
C ALA A 263 8.38 10.57 11.65
N LEU A 264 7.51 10.80 10.65
CA LEU A 264 6.49 11.86 10.68
C LEU A 264 5.47 11.64 11.81
N GLY A 265 5.02 10.40 12.01
CA GLY A 265 4.11 10.05 13.10
C GLY A 265 4.73 10.35 14.48
N SER A 266 6.03 10.09 14.65
CA SER A 266 6.77 10.39 15.88
C SER A 266 6.89 11.90 16.11
N TYR A 267 7.22 12.68 15.07
CA TYR A 267 7.25 14.14 15.13
C TYR A 267 5.90 14.76 15.53
N SER A 268 4.81 14.21 15.00
CA SER A 268 3.45 14.71 15.22
C SER A 268 2.90 14.37 16.61
N ALA A 269 3.47 13.36 17.28
CA ALA A 269 3.04 12.91 18.60
C ALA A 269 3.75 13.60 19.77
N GLY A 270 4.98 14.10 19.54
CA GLY A 270 5.72 14.94 20.50
C GLY A 270 5.18 16.36 20.54
#